data_AF-A0A938LA42-F1
#
_entry.id   AF-A0A938LA42-F1
#
_cell.length_a   1.000
_cell.length_b   1.000
_cell.length_c   1.000
_cell.angle_alpha   90.00
_cell.angle_beta   90.00
_cell.angle_gamma   90.00
#
_symmetry.space_group_name_H-M   'P 1'
#
loop_
_entity.id
_entity.type
_entity.pdbx_description
1 polymer ?
#
loop_
_entity_poly.entity_id
_entity_poly.type
_entity_poly.pdbx_seq_one_letter_code
_entity_poly.pdbx_strand_id
1 'polypeptide(L)'
;MSQPEEQPFSESHLESPAYRERLMRKLNCLIAVLEVACAKVRQSLSSPAADTERLLRIQKNLTDTLEVCQRARRALTNHEELPGDISQQLGLVASEPAVSNSPARMRRPRIAGDISSTEEAQRFERLGPIRSADLGSIDFDALARLLQG
;
A
#
# COMPACT_ATOMS: atom_id res chain seq x y z
N MET A 1 -26.63 4.01 -28.67
CA MET A 1 -26.18 3.70 -27.29
C MET A 1 -24.88 2.93 -27.40
N SER A 2 -23.76 3.63 -27.57
CA SER A 2 -22.46 3.00 -27.80
C SER A 2 -21.98 2.37 -26.49
N GLN A 3 -21.95 1.04 -26.43
CA GLN A 3 -21.20 0.36 -25.39
C GLN A 3 -19.73 0.78 -25.55
N PRO A 4 -19.05 1.26 -24.49
CA PRO A 4 -17.63 1.48 -24.60
C PRO A 4 -17.00 0.10 -24.82
N GLU A 5 -16.38 -0.09 -25.99
CA GLU A 5 -15.61 -1.29 -26.30
C GLU A 5 -14.68 -1.58 -25.11
N GLU A 6 -14.89 -2.72 -24.46
CA GLU A 6 -13.99 -3.20 -23.41
C GLU A 6 -12.68 -3.60 -24.09
N GLN A 7 -11.83 -2.61 -24.32
CA GLN A 7 -10.44 -2.83 -24.68
C GLN A 7 -9.82 -3.73 -23.62
N PRO A 8 -8.99 -4.72 -24.02
CA PRO A 8 -8.34 -5.61 -23.09
C PRO A 8 -7.59 -4.80 -22.02
N PHE A 9 -7.77 -5.18 -20.76
CA PHE A 9 -7.11 -4.52 -19.63
C PHE A 9 -5.58 -4.55 -19.85
N SER A 10 -4.96 -3.38 -19.76
CA SER A 10 -3.51 -3.21 -19.73
C SER A 10 -3.15 -2.42 -18.48
N GLU A 11 -2.03 -2.75 -17.81
CA GLU A 11 -1.58 -2.07 -16.59
C GLU A 11 -1.41 -0.56 -16.79
N SER A 12 -1.02 -0.15 -18.01
CA SER A 12 -0.92 1.26 -18.43
C SER A 12 -2.26 2.04 -18.34
N HIS A 13 -3.41 1.37 -18.33
CA HIS A 13 -4.70 2.06 -18.12
C HIS A 13 -4.84 2.65 -16.71
N LEU A 14 -4.08 2.12 -15.73
CA LEU A 14 -4.08 2.63 -14.35
C LEU A 14 -3.32 3.96 -14.20
N GLU A 15 -2.55 4.37 -15.22
CA GLU A 15 -1.88 5.67 -15.29
C GLU A 15 -2.87 6.80 -15.61
N SER A 16 -4.04 6.48 -16.17
CA SER A 16 -5.09 7.47 -16.43
C SER A 16 -5.86 7.79 -15.13
N PRO A 17 -5.80 9.04 -14.63
CA PRO A 17 -6.48 9.43 -13.39
C PRO A 17 -8.01 9.26 -13.51
N ALA A 18 -8.59 9.57 -14.67
CA ALA A 18 -10.02 9.42 -14.91
C ALA A 18 -10.48 7.94 -14.92
N TYR A 19 -9.65 7.03 -15.45
CA TYR A 19 -9.93 5.60 -15.41
C TYR A 19 -9.85 5.07 -13.97
N ARG A 20 -8.82 5.46 -13.23
CA ARG A 20 -8.61 5.12 -11.83
C ARG A 20 -9.77 5.57 -10.95
N GLU A 21 -10.21 6.82 -11.06
CA GLU A 21 -11.38 7.32 -10.31
C GLU A 21 -12.66 6.54 -10.62
N ARG A 22 -12.87 6.18 -11.89
CA ARG A 22 -14.02 5.36 -12.30
C ARG A 22 -13.93 3.97 -11.68
N LEU A 23 -12.74 3.38 -11.64
CA LEU A 23 -12.50 2.08 -11.03
C LEU A 23 -12.67 2.13 -9.51
N MET A 24 -12.14 3.16 -8.83
CA MET A 24 -12.35 3.41 -7.40
C MET A 24 -13.82 3.53 -7.05
N ARG A 25 -14.62 4.27 -7.85
CA ARG A 25 -16.08 4.37 -7.64
C ARG A 25 -16.77 3.01 -7.77
N LYS A 26 -16.44 2.23 -8.81
CA LYS A 26 -16.99 0.87 -8.99
C LYS A 26 -16.64 -0.02 -7.79
N LEU A 27 -15.39 0.04 -7.35
CA LEU A 27 -14.86 -0.76 -6.25
C LEU A 27 -15.49 -0.38 -4.90
N ASN A 28 -15.65 0.91 -4.61
CA ASN A 28 -16.33 1.39 -3.42
C ASN A 28 -17.80 0.97 -3.37
N CYS A 29 -18.50 1.04 -4.51
CA CYS A 29 -19.88 0.55 -4.61
C CYS A 29 -19.97 -0.96 -4.32
N LEU A 30 -19.06 -1.75 -4.90
CA LEU A 30 -19.01 -3.20 -4.68
C LEU A 30 -18.74 -3.55 -3.21
N ILE A 31 -17.78 -2.87 -2.57
CA ILE A 31 -17.49 -3.03 -1.13
C ILE A 31 -18.76 -2.77 -0.30
N ALA A 32 -19.46 -1.67 -0.54
CA ALA A 32 -20.67 -1.33 0.21
C ALA A 32 -21.76 -2.41 0.08
N VAL A 33 -21.97 -2.93 -1.14
CA VAL A 33 -22.94 -4.02 -1.37
C VAL A 33 -22.53 -5.31 -0.65
N LEU A 34 -21.24 -5.66 -0.67
CA LEU A 34 -20.72 -6.84 0.02
C LEU A 34 -20.85 -6.72 1.55
N GLU A 35 -20.59 -5.55 2.12
CA GLU A 35 -20.77 -5.29 3.56
C GLU A 35 -22.22 -5.48 3.99
N VAL A 36 -23.16 -4.94 3.21
CA VAL A 36 -24.61 -5.13 3.44
C VAL A 36 -25.00 -6.60 3.30
N ALA A 37 -24.46 -7.31 2.29
CA ALA A 37 -24.72 -8.74 2.12
C ALA A 37 -24.20 -9.56 3.31
N CYS A 38 -22.99 -9.29 3.79
CA CYS A 38 -22.43 -9.91 4.99
C CYS A 38 -23.28 -9.64 6.24
N ALA A 39 -23.79 -8.42 6.41
CA ALA A 39 -24.70 -8.09 7.50
C ALA A 39 -26.02 -8.88 7.40
N LYS A 40 -26.62 -8.95 6.21
CA LYS A 40 -27.84 -9.72 5.97
C LYS A 40 -27.66 -11.21 6.23
N VAL A 41 -26.56 -11.82 5.81
CA VAL A 41 -26.28 -13.24 6.06
C VAL A 41 -26.10 -13.51 7.55
N ARG A 42 -25.39 -12.63 8.28
CA ARG A 42 -25.28 -12.73 9.76
C ARG A 42 -26.64 -12.63 10.45
N GLN A 43 -27.51 -11.74 9.97
CA GLN A 43 -28.88 -11.67 10.47
C GLN A 43 -29.66 -12.95 10.17
N SER A 44 -29.60 -13.47 8.94
CA SER A 44 -30.26 -14.72 8.56
C SER A 44 -29.78 -15.92 9.39
N LEU A 45 -28.49 -15.98 9.77
CA LEU A 45 -27.94 -17.03 10.64
C LEU A 45 -28.54 -17.01 12.06
N SER A 46 -29.06 -15.87 12.53
CA SER A 46 -29.72 -15.78 13.83
C SER A 46 -31.16 -16.32 13.83
N SER A 47 -31.71 -16.66 12.65
CA SER A 47 -33.06 -17.20 12.53
C SER A 47 -33.10 -18.69 12.89
N PRO A 48 -34.08 -19.16 13.70
CA PRO A 48 -34.18 -20.55 14.13
C PRO A 48 -34.50 -21.54 13.00
N ALA A 49 -34.94 -21.06 11.83
CA ALA A 49 -35.21 -21.88 10.64
C ALA A 49 -34.11 -21.74 9.56
N ALA A 50 -32.94 -21.23 9.92
CA ALA A 50 -31.86 -20.95 8.98
C ALA A 50 -31.16 -22.23 8.49
N ASP A 51 -30.94 -22.30 7.18
CA ASP A 51 -29.99 -23.25 6.58
C ASP A 51 -28.57 -22.77 6.89
N THR A 52 -28.08 -23.18 8.06
CA THR A 52 -26.83 -22.71 8.65
C THR A 52 -25.61 -23.09 7.80
N GLU A 53 -25.55 -24.30 7.27
CA GLU A 53 -24.43 -24.77 6.45
C GLU A 53 -24.30 -23.93 5.17
N ARG A 54 -25.40 -23.71 4.46
CA ARG A 54 -25.41 -22.88 3.25
C ARG A 54 -25.03 -21.44 3.57
N LEU A 55 -25.60 -20.87 4.64
CA LEU A 55 -25.34 -19.49 5.03
C LEU A 55 -23.90 -19.25 5.49
N LEU A 56 -23.27 -20.21 6.18
CA LEU A 56 -21.85 -20.12 6.55
C LEU A 56 -20.93 -20.15 5.32
N ARG A 57 -21.24 -20.99 4.33
CA ARG A 57 -20.50 -21.00 3.05
C ARG A 57 -20.65 -19.67 2.31
N ILE A 58 -21.87 -19.13 2.24
CA ILE A 58 -22.12 -17.82 1.64
C ILE A 58 -21.36 -16.73 2.40
N GLN A 59 -21.41 -16.74 3.73
CA GLN A 59 -20.70 -15.76 4.57
C GLN A 59 -19.20 -15.77 4.29
N LYS A 60 -18.59 -16.96 4.22
CA LYS A 60 -17.18 -17.12 3.91
C LYS A 60 -16.84 -16.52 2.55
N ASN A 61 -17.55 -16.91 1.49
CA ASN A 61 -17.32 -16.40 0.14
C ASN A 61 -17.46 -14.86 0.05
N LEU A 62 -18.46 -14.29 0.71
CA LEU A 62 -18.66 -12.83 0.75
C LEU A 62 -17.52 -12.14 1.50
N THR A 63 -17.05 -12.72 2.60
CA THR A 63 -15.92 -12.19 3.39
C THR A 63 -14.62 -12.23 2.58
N ASP A 64 -14.31 -13.38 1.97
CA ASP A 64 -13.12 -13.56 1.13
C ASP A 64 -13.12 -12.57 -0.05
N THR A 65 -14.27 -12.38 -0.70
CA THR A 65 -14.43 -11.42 -1.80
C THR A 65 -14.27 -9.98 -1.32
N LEU A 66 -14.82 -9.65 -0.15
CA LEU A 66 -14.70 -8.32 0.46
C LEU A 66 -13.24 -7.99 0.77
N GLU A 67 -12.47 -8.93 1.32
CA GLU A 67 -11.04 -8.77 1.59
C GLU A 67 -10.24 -8.47 0.32
N VAL A 68 -10.52 -9.21 -0.76
CA VAL A 68 -9.89 -8.97 -2.07
C VAL A 68 -10.22 -7.56 -2.58
N CYS A 69 -11.48 -7.14 -2.49
CA CYS A 69 -11.88 -5.79 -2.89
C CYS A 69 -11.20 -4.71 -2.05
N GLN A 70 -11.09 -4.90 -0.73
CA GLN A 70 -10.40 -3.96 0.15
C GLN A 70 -8.90 -3.87 -0.15
N ARG A 71 -8.25 -5.00 -0.48
CA ARG A 71 -6.85 -5.02 -0.91
C ARG A 71 -6.66 -4.28 -2.23
N ALA A 72 -7.55 -4.52 -3.20
CA ALA A 72 -7.54 -3.82 -4.47
C ALA A 72 -7.76 -2.30 -4.29
N ARG A 73 -8.62 -1.87 -3.34
CA ARG A 73 -8.77 -0.46 -2.98
C ARG A 73 -7.46 0.15 -2.52
N ARG A 74 -6.75 -0.53 -1.61
CA ARG A 74 -5.46 -0.05 -1.07
C ARG A 74 -4.42 0.07 -2.17
N ALA A 75 -4.29 -0.94 -3.03
CA ALA A 75 -3.39 -0.87 -4.19
C ALA A 75 -3.73 0.35 -5.09
N LEU A 76 -5.02 0.54 -5.38
CA LEU A 76 -5.54 1.68 -6.15
C LEU A 76 -5.59 3.00 -5.36
N THR A 77 -5.12 3.05 -4.12
CA THR A 77 -4.89 4.32 -3.39
C THR A 77 -3.39 4.57 -3.33
N ASN A 78 -2.58 3.57 -3.02
CA ASN A 78 -1.13 3.70 -2.93
C ASN A 78 -0.47 4.13 -4.25
N HIS A 79 -1.00 3.73 -5.42
CA HIS A 79 -0.52 4.27 -6.71
C HIS A 79 -0.85 5.77 -6.93
N GLU A 80 -1.64 6.42 -6.05
CA GLU A 80 -1.98 7.85 -6.07
C GLU A 80 -0.95 8.65 -5.26
N GLU A 81 -0.27 7.99 -4.31
CA GLU A 81 0.65 8.58 -3.34
C GLU A 81 2.12 8.58 -3.79
N LEU A 82 2.39 8.76 -5.08
CA LEU A 82 3.65 9.42 -5.45
C LEU A 82 3.36 10.91 -5.68
N PRO A 83 3.60 11.77 -4.67
CA PRO A 83 3.66 13.21 -4.88
C PRO A 83 4.58 13.50 -6.06
N GLY A 84 4.08 14.21 -7.08
CA GLY A 84 4.84 14.54 -8.29
C GLY A 84 6.18 15.23 -8.00
N ASP A 85 6.31 15.87 -6.84
CA ASP A 85 7.55 16.48 -6.36
C ASP A 85 8.64 15.47 -5.96
N ILE A 86 8.28 14.27 -5.49
CA ILE A 86 9.26 13.28 -5.02
C ILE A 86 9.93 12.58 -6.20
N SER A 87 9.19 12.27 -7.27
CA SER A 87 9.76 11.67 -8.49
C SER A 87 10.75 12.61 -9.18
N GLN A 88 10.49 13.92 -9.17
CA GLN A 88 11.42 14.92 -9.71
C GLN A 88 12.66 15.07 -8.81
N GLN A 89 12.51 15.01 -7.49
CA GLN A 89 13.64 15.05 -6.56
C GLN A 89 14.48 13.77 -6.59
N LEU A 90 13.90 12.59 -6.83
CA LEU A 90 14.64 11.33 -6.97
C LEU A 90 15.40 11.25 -8.31
N GLY A 91 14.86 11.82 -9.39
CA GLY A 91 15.56 11.97 -10.67
C GLY A 91 16.78 12.89 -10.60
N LEU A 92 16.75 13.90 -9.71
CA LEU A 92 17.88 14.77 -9.39
C LEU A 92 18.97 14.09 -8.56
N VAL A 93 18.63 13.08 -7.75
CA VAL A 93 19.63 12.31 -6.96
C VAL A 93 20.32 11.23 -7.81
N ALA A 94 19.67 10.74 -8.88
CA ALA A 94 20.25 9.75 -9.79
C ALA A 94 21.16 10.37 -10.88
N SER A 95 21.15 11.70 -11.04
CA SER A 95 21.89 12.42 -12.09
C SER A 95 22.95 13.36 -11.51
N GLU A 96 23.92 12.85 -10.75
CA GLU A 96 25.18 13.56 -10.55
C GLU A 96 26.38 12.63 -10.83
N PRO A 97 27.18 12.88 -11.88
CA PRO A 97 28.49 12.28 -12.01
C PRO A 97 29.42 12.92 -10.97
N ALA A 98 30.03 12.08 -10.15
CA ALA A 98 30.99 12.44 -9.13
C ALA A 98 32.17 13.24 -9.71
N VAL A 99 32.41 14.47 -9.23
CA VAL A 99 33.74 14.94 -8.76
C VAL A 99 33.70 16.36 -8.16
N SER A 100 34.48 16.51 -7.07
CA SER A 100 35.24 17.70 -6.64
C SER A 100 34.63 18.72 -5.64
N ASN A 101 35.02 18.49 -4.38
CA ASN A 101 35.61 19.43 -3.40
C ASN A 101 34.82 20.62 -2.80
N SER A 102 34.72 20.53 -1.46
CA SER A 102 34.77 21.61 -0.44
C SER A 102 33.45 22.23 0.09
N PRO A 103 33.45 22.69 1.37
CA PRO A 103 32.39 22.38 2.32
C PRO A 103 31.41 23.53 2.57
N ALA A 104 30.13 23.31 2.29
CA ALA A 104 29.05 24.11 2.83
C ALA A 104 28.00 23.16 3.41
N ARG A 105 27.93 23.16 4.75
CA ARG A 105 27.05 22.33 5.57
C ARG A 105 25.59 22.77 5.35
N MET A 106 24.97 22.29 4.28
CA MET A 106 23.54 22.50 4.05
C MET A 106 22.76 21.54 4.96
N ARG A 107 22.25 22.07 6.06
CA ARG A 107 21.33 21.36 6.96
C ARG A 107 20.09 20.97 6.14
N ARG A 108 19.95 19.67 5.87
CA ARG A 108 18.70 19.10 5.34
C ARG A 108 17.56 19.38 6.33
N PRO A 109 16.34 19.72 5.87
CA PRO A 109 15.19 19.81 6.76
C PRO A 109 14.90 18.41 7.29
N ARG A 110 14.90 18.25 8.62
CA ARG A 110 14.39 17.04 9.27
C ARG A 110 12.87 17.06 9.09
N ILE A 111 12.35 16.16 8.26
CA ILE A 111 10.93 15.86 8.24
C ILE A 111 10.64 15.23 9.61
N ALA A 112 10.07 16.03 10.51
CA ALA A 112 9.61 15.59 11.81
C ALA A 112 8.34 14.77 11.58
N GLY A 113 8.51 13.46 11.37
CA GLY A 113 7.44 12.49 11.26
C GLY A 113 7.47 11.53 12.43
N ASP A 114 6.68 11.88 13.44
CA ASP A 114 6.00 11.06 14.44
C ASP A 114 6.79 10.10 15.38
N ILE A 115 6.73 10.47 16.67
CA ILE A 115 6.94 9.70 17.92
C ILE A 115 8.34 9.21 18.32
N SER A 116 9.42 9.78 17.79
CA SER A 116 10.77 9.46 18.29
C SER A 116 11.09 10.28 19.55
N SER A 117 11.30 9.60 20.69
CA SER A 117 11.76 10.25 21.94
C SER A 117 13.08 11.00 21.69
N THR A 118 13.36 12.07 22.43
CA THR A 118 14.62 12.83 22.30
C THR A 118 15.88 11.94 22.41
N GLU A 119 15.79 10.85 23.18
CA GLU A 119 16.85 9.85 23.30
C GLU A 119 17.03 9.00 22.04
N GLU A 120 15.95 8.75 21.32
CA GLU A 120 15.96 7.97 20.09
C GLU A 120 16.54 8.80 18.94
N ALA A 121 16.23 10.10 18.88
CA ALA A 121 16.87 11.04 17.96
C ALA A 121 18.39 11.10 18.15
N GLN A 122 18.89 11.11 19.40
CA GLN A 122 20.33 11.07 19.68
C GLN A 122 20.97 9.74 19.28
N ARG A 123 20.26 8.61 19.43
CA ARG A 123 20.75 7.30 18.98
C ARG A 123 20.90 7.27 17.46
N PHE A 124 19.91 7.75 16.72
CA PHE A 124 19.99 7.82 15.25
C PHE A 124 21.10 8.76 14.76
N GLU A 125 21.36 9.87 15.45
CA GLU A 125 22.50 10.74 15.13
C GLU A 125 23.85 10.01 15.28
N ARG A 126 23.99 9.10 16.25
CA ARG A 126 25.23 8.34 16.47
C ARG A 126 25.43 7.21 15.46
N LEU A 127 24.35 6.62 14.93
CA LEU A 127 24.42 5.50 13.98
C LEU A 127 24.90 5.93 12.59
N GLY A 128 24.64 7.19 12.21
CA GLY A 128 25.06 7.71 10.91
C GLY A 128 24.28 7.09 9.73
N PRO A 129 24.63 7.47 8.48
CA PRO A 129 23.94 6.97 7.29
C PRO A 129 24.28 5.51 7.01
N ILE A 130 23.26 4.71 6.65
CA ILE A 130 23.43 3.32 6.22
C ILE A 130 24.23 3.30 4.91
N ARG A 131 25.33 2.53 4.88
CA ARG A 131 26.19 2.38 3.71
C ARG A 131 25.92 1.04 3.03
N SER A 132 26.23 0.96 1.74
CA SER A 132 26.06 -0.26 0.96
C SER A 132 26.88 -1.45 1.51
N ALA A 133 28.03 -1.17 2.12
CA ALA A 133 28.85 -2.18 2.79
C ALA A 133 28.15 -2.79 4.02
N ASP A 134 27.36 -2.00 4.74
CA ASP A 134 26.62 -2.47 5.91
C ASP A 134 25.56 -3.48 5.48
N LEU A 135 24.88 -3.22 4.35
CA LEU A 135 23.90 -4.14 3.76
C LEU A 135 24.53 -5.44 3.26
N GLY A 136 25.71 -5.35 2.64
CA GLY A 136 26.42 -6.52 2.12
C GLY A 136 26.98 -7.44 3.21
N SER A 137 27.12 -6.93 4.44
CA SER A 137 27.63 -7.70 5.59
C SER A 137 26.54 -8.46 6.36
N ILE A 138 25.26 -8.25 6.02
CA ILE A 138 24.12 -8.84 6.72
C ILE A 138 23.77 -10.20 6.09
N ASP A 139 23.71 -11.24 6.94
CA ASP A 139 23.17 -12.54 6.57
C ASP A 139 21.64 -12.54 6.69
N PHE A 140 20.97 -12.34 5.56
CA PHE A 140 19.51 -12.29 5.48
C PHE A 140 18.85 -13.65 5.78
N ASP A 141 19.55 -14.76 5.54
CA ASP A 141 19.02 -16.11 5.80
C ASP A 141 19.05 -16.46 7.29
N ALA A 142 20.09 -16.01 8.00
CA ALA A 142 20.12 -16.07 9.46
C ALA A 142 19.04 -15.18 10.09
N LEU A 143 18.84 -13.97 9.56
CA LEU A 143 17.80 -13.05 10.03
C LEU A 143 16.39 -13.62 9.80
N ALA A 144 16.12 -14.18 8.62
CA ALA A 144 14.83 -14.79 8.29
C ALA A 144 14.49 -15.95 9.24
N ARG A 145 15.48 -16.80 9.57
CA ARG A 145 15.30 -17.89 10.55
C ARG A 145 14.98 -17.40 11.96
N LEU A 146 15.56 -16.28 12.38
CA LEU A 146 15.28 -15.69 13.70
C LEU A 146 13.85 -15.13 13.80
N LEU A 147 13.35 -14.54 12.70
CA LEU A 147 12.04 -13.89 12.64
C LEU A 147 10.87 -14.86 12.43
N GLN A 148 11.14 -16.07 11.93
CA GLN A 148 10.14 -17.13 11.68
C GLN A 148 9.95 -18.07 12.88
N GLY A 149 10.41 -17.69 14.08
CA GLY A 149 10.18 -18.44 15.32
C GLY A 149 8.71 -18.74 15.60
#